data_AF-A0A427ABG3-F1
#
_entry.id   AF-A0A427ABG3-F1
#
_cell.length_a   1.000
_cell.length_b   1.000
_cell.length_c   1.000
_cell.angle_alpha   90.00
_cell.angle_beta   90.00
_cell.angle_gamma   90.00
#
_symmetry.space_group_name_H-M   'P 1'
#
loop_
_entity.id
_entity.type
_entity.pdbx_description
1 polymer ?
#
loop_
_entity_poly.entity_id
_entity_poly.type
_entity_poly.pdbx_seq_one_letter_code
_entity_poly.pdbx_strand_id
1 'polypeptide(L)'
;MIRSFFVLCKVVRINKCCLDSNETSMATHLFPFHPCLLCLFFFFFLLFLGADATSDSYTDTDGIRWESDTAYISNGESRTVQITESLATPLTTLRVFSSRKKNCYPILLPDARRILARVSFHYGNYDNKAAPPTFKLQFDGNSWATVVTRMDTAVYFEVVYDVRMGRTSICVAQTIPEQLPFVSSIEVRRLENSMYDGEPTYAFFLLRRWSFGATDIVRYPDDNYDRIWVPAADSAGITLLSSDTTIMDTSNSTEHPPKAVLLNAFTTTDPSADLSWTFAGLLPAATIPVFINLYFAEMTALSSSDVRSFRIDMDGNTSDPIVPPYQNVLEFSFADRGVTASSQMALRATADATLPPIISAMEIFTGKSLSNGTAESDGESPLASNLNESV
;
A
#
# COMPACT_ATOMS: atom_id res chain seq x y z
N MET A 1 34.92 -31.78 31.95
CA MET A 1 34.58 -30.42 32.41
C MET A 1 34.23 -29.62 31.16
N ILE A 2 33.07 -28.95 31.13
CA ILE A 2 32.42 -28.23 29.99
C ILE A 2 31.68 -29.19 29.01
N ARG A 3 30.37 -29.51 29.13
CA ARG A 3 29.08 -28.77 28.92
C ARG A 3 28.95 -28.19 27.49
N SER A 4 28.19 -28.83 26.57
CA SER A 4 26.71 -28.68 26.34
C SER A 4 26.38 -27.47 25.44
N PHE A 5 25.40 -27.39 24.53
CA PHE A 5 24.23 -28.19 24.14
C PHE A 5 23.81 -27.71 22.71
N PHE A 6 23.44 -28.63 21.82
CA PHE A 6 22.57 -28.34 20.66
C PHE A 6 21.13 -28.22 21.16
N VAL A 7 20.36 -27.21 20.72
CA VAL A 7 18.91 -27.13 20.95
C VAL A 7 18.19 -26.98 19.62
N LEU A 8 17.47 -28.04 19.25
CA LEU A 8 16.38 -28.06 18.27
C LEU A 8 15.26 -27.13 18.74
N CYS A 9 14.79 -26.23 17.88
CA CYS A 9 13.49 -25.58 18.08
C CYS A 9 12.39 -26.49 17.54
N LYS A 10 11.50 -26.93 18.43
CA LYS A 10 10.44 -27.90 18.20
C LYS A 10 9.17 -27.16 17.77
N VAL A 11 8.72 -27.41 16.54
CA VAL A 11 7.41 -26.99 16.02
C VAL A 11 6.32 -27.70 16.84
N VAL A 12 5.49 -26.94 17.56
CA VAL A 12 4.29 -27.46 18.20
C VAL A 12 3.13 -27.33 17.21
N ARG A 13 2.71 -28.45 16.62
CA ARG A 13 1.39 -28.61 16.01
C ARG A 13 0.36 -28.71 17.14
N ILE A 14 -0.59 -27.77 17.21
CA ILE A 14 -1.84 -27.99 17.95
C ILE A 14 -2.92 -28.28 16.92
N ASN A 15 -3.29 -29.55 16.82
CA ASN A 15 -4.47 -30.01 16.09
C ASN A 15 -5.41 -30.63 17.12
N LYS A 16 -6.70 -30.27 17.01
CA LYS A 16 -7.89 -30.87 17.66
C LYS A 16 -8.03 -30.69 19.18
N CYS A 17 -9.09 -29.97 19.56
CA CYS A 17 -10.05 -30.45 20.57
C CYS A 17 -11.42 -29.79 20.30
N CYS A 18 -12.28 -30.53 19.59
CA CYS A 18 -13.74 -30.49 19.75
C CYS A 18 -14.16 -31.94 19.98
N LEU A 19 -14.83 -32.23 21.11
CA LEU A 19 -16.02 -33.09 21.26
C LEU A 19 -16.21 -33.55 22.73
N ASP A 20 -17.40 -33.19 23.24
CA ASP A 20 -18.28 -33.79 24.26
C ASP A 20 -17.74 -34.52 25.51
N SER A 21 -18.22 -34.08 26.68
CA SER A 21 -18.93 -34.95 27.64
C SER A 21 -19.67 -34.15 28.72
N ASN A 22 -20.94 -34.50 28.93
CA ASN A 22 -21.77 -34.20 30.10
C ASN A 22 -21.15 -34.82 31.37
N GLU A 23 -21.10 -34.07 32.47
CA GLU A 23 -21.58 -34.54 33.80
C GLU A 23 -21.52 -33.42 34.86
N THR A 24 -22.48 -33.48 35.78
CA THR A 24 -22.80 -32.57 36.87
C THR A 24 -21.97 -32.82 38.14
N SER A 25 -21.50 -31.76 38.84
CA SER A 25 -21.72 -31.52 40.30
C SER A 25 -20.59 -30.73 41.00
N MET A 26 -21.01 -29.64 41.66
CA MET A 26 -20.54 -28.93 42.88
C MET A 26 -19.05 -28.65 43.17
N ALA A 27 -18.74 -27.36 43.05
CA ALA A 27 -18.18 -26.43 44.05
C ALA A 27 -16.89 -26.78 44.82
N THR A 28 -15.84 -25.98 44.60
CA THR A 28 -15.21 -25.13 45.64
C THR A 28 -14.26 -24.09 45.02
N HIS A 29 -14.27 -22.89 45.61
CA HIS A 29 -13.65 -21.65 45.16
C HIS A 29 -12.13 -21.69 45.01
N LEU A 30 -11.59 -21.20 43.89
CA LEU A 30 -10.28 -20.56 43.77
C LEU A 30 -10.31 -19.58 42.56
N PHE A 31 -10.10 -18.28 42.85
CA PHE A 31 -9.76 -17.11 42.00
C PHE A 31 -10.17 -17.04 40.51
N PRO A 32 -10.82 -15.95 40.04
CA PRO A 32 -11.02 -15.74 38.62
C PRO A 32 -9.73 -15.23 37.99
N PHE A 33 -8.93 -16.12 37.39
CA PHE A 33 -8.00 -15.70 36.35
C PHE A 33 -8.83 -15.32 35.13
N HIS A 34 -8.95 -14.02 34.91
CA HIS A 34 -9.51 -13.39 33.71
C HIS A 34 -8.79 -13.97 32.47
N PRO A 35 -9.42 -14.82 31.63
CA PRO A 35 -8.85 -15.21 30.36
C PRO A 35 -9.38 -14.23 29.31
N CYS A 36 -9.07 -12.94 29.48
CA CYS A 36 -9.66 -11.89 28.64
C CYS A 36 -8.65 -10.81 28.21
N LEU A 37 -7.36 -11.16 28.11
CA LEU A 37 -6.36 -10.23 27.57
C LEU A 37 -5.32 -10.87 26.64
N LEU A 38 -5.45 -12.17 26.33
CA LEU A 38 -4.54 -12.89 25.43
C LEU A 38 -5.14 -13.28 24.06
N CYS A 39 -6.35 -12.82 23.75
CA CYS A 39 -7.02 -13.09 22.45
C CYS A 39 -7.09 -11.89 21.49
N LEU A 40 -6.39 -10.79 21.75
CA LEU A 40 -6.37 -9.62 20.86
C LEU A 40 -5.01 -9.32 20.19
N PHE A 41 -3.96 -10.09 20.49
CA PHE A 41 -2.73 -10.06 19.70
C PHE A 41 -2.81 -11.10 18.58
N PHE A 42 -3.77 -10.95 17.66
CA PHE A 42 -3.46 -11.34 16.30
C PHE A 42 -2.35 -10.39 15.84
N PHE A 43 -1.13 -10.91 15.83
CA PHE A 43 0.09 -10.20 15.45
C PHE A 43 -0.08 -9.61 14.04
N PHE A 44 -0.57 -8.36 13.97
CA PHE A 44 -0.25 -7.46 12.87
C PHE A 44 1.26 -7.27 12.95
N PHE A 45 2.02 -8.07 12.20
CA PHE A 45 3.42 -7.75 11.99
C PHE A 45 3.47 -6.46 11.18
N LEU A 46 4.04 -5.45 11.81
CA LEU A 46 4.25 -4.12 11.28
C LEU A 46 5.76 -3.92 11.24
N LEU A 47 6.31 -3.70 10.05
CA LEU A 47 7.72 -3.36 9.89
C LEU A 47 7.80 -1.94 9.34
N PHE A 48 8.30 -1.03 10.16
CA PHE A 48 8.44 0.38 9.84
C PHE A 48 9.88 0.77 10.09
N LEU A 49 10.62 1.00 9.01
CA LEU A 49 12.03 1.30 9.05
C LEU A 49 12.27 2.77 8.69
N GLY A 50 12.92 3.49 9.60
CA GLY A 50 13.50 4.80 9.35
C GLY A 50 15.01 4.67 9.11
N ALA A 51 15.56 5.58 8.30
CA ALA A 51 16.98 5.59 7.97
C ALA A 51 17.89 6.14 9.08
N ASP A 52 17.49 6.04 10.35
CA ASP A 52 18.19 6.61 11.48
C ASP A 52 19.49 5.86 11.79
N ALA A 53 20.53 6.62 12.09
CA ALA A 53 21.85 6.10 12.47
C ALA A 53 21.85 5.41 13.84
N THR A 54 20.90 5.75 14.71
CA THR A 54 20.77 5.16 16.05
C THR A 54 19.91 3.90 15.96
N SER A 55 20.13 2.95 16.87
CA SER A 55 19.29 1.75 17.00
C SER A 55 17.96 2.02 17.72
N ASP A 56 17.68 3.27 18.05
CA ASP A 56 16.55 3.64 18.89
C ASP A 56 15.27 3.65 18.05
N SER A 57 14.22 3.06 18.62
CA SER A 57 12.88 3.14 18.06
C SER A 57 12.15 4.36 18.57
N TYR A 58 11.25 4.94 17.77
CA TYR A 58 10.34 6.00 18.21
C TYR A 58 8.90 5.71 17.75
N THR A 59 7.95 6.48 18.25
CA THR A 59 6.55 6.44 17.80
C THR A 59 6.18 7.81 17.28
N ASP A 60 5.62 7.88 16.07
CA ASP A 60 5.23 9.13 15.44
C ASP A 60 3.86 9.63 15.93
N THR A 61 3.40 10.75 15.35
CA THR A 61 2.11 11.38 15.66
C THR A 61 0.91 10.52 15.28
N ASP A 62 1.09 9.62 14.31
CA ASP A 62 0.04 8.70 13.85
C ASP A 62 -0.03 7.47 14.77
N GLY A 63 0.89 7.33 15.74
CA GLY A 63 0.97 6.19 16.65
C GLY A 63 1.72 4.99 16.05
N ILE A 64 2.45 5.18 14.95
CA ILE A 64 3.24 4.15 14.28
C ILE A 64 4.62 4.08 14.94
N ARG A 65 5.02 2.88 15.32
CA ARG A 65 6.35 2.61 15.88
C ARG A 65 7.35 2.37 14.75
N TRP A 66 8.37 3.21 14.68
CA TRP A 66 9.48 3.14 13.73
C TRP A 66 10.72 2.54 14.39
N GLU A 67 11.45 1.73 13.62
CA GLU A 67 12.71 1.09 13.99
C GLU A 67 13.82 1.53 13.02
N SER A 68 15.07 1.45 13.45
CA SER A 68 16.21 1.72 12.59
C SER A 68 16.42 0.65 11.53
N ASP A 69 16.76 1.07 10.33
CA ASP A 69 17.07 0.19 9.21
C ASP A 69 18.44 -0.53 9.31
N THR A 70 19.25 -0.18 10.32
CA THR A 70 20.64 -0.69 10.51
C THR A 70 20.73 -2.21 10.67
N ALA A 71 19.68 -2.88 11.15
CA ALA A 71 19.62 -4.34 11.24
C ALA A 71 19.35 -5.02 9.88
N TYR A 72 18.87 -4.26 8.89
CA TYR A 72 18.43 -4.76 7.59
C TYR A 72 19.44 -4.45 6.48
N ILE A 73 20.30 -3.46 6.68
CA ILE A 73 21.33 -3.09 5.70
C ILE A 73 22.63 -2.68 6.39
N SER A 74 23.75 -3.23 5.91
CA SER A 74 25.06 -3.03 6.53
C SER A 74 25.90 -1.94 5.85
N ASN A 75 25.39 -1.34 4.78
CA ASN A 75 26.12 -0.36 3.97
C ASN A 75 25.29 0.91 3.74
N GLY A 76 25.92 1.93 3.16
CA GLY A 76 25.33 3.26 3.05
C GLY A 76 25.47 4.06 4.34
N GLU A 77 25.22 5.36 4.24
CA GLU A 77 25.41 6.33 5.31
C GLU A 77 24.09 7.04 5.62
N SER A 78 23.71 7.08 6.90
CA SER A 78 22.58 7.87 7.35
C SER A 78 22.92 9.36 7.35
N ARG A 79 22.04 10.18 6.79
CA ARG A 79 22.14 11.63 6.70
C ARG A 79 20.83 12.26 7.14
N THR A 80 20.92 13.36 7.85
CA THR A 80 19.76 14.19 8.21
C THR A 80 19.46 15.17 7.08
N VAL A 81 18.18 15.39 6.82
CA VAL A 81 17.71 16.38 5.85
C VAL A 81 17.32 17.68 6.55
N GLN A 82 17.17 18.77 5.80
CA GLN A 82 16.63 20.00 6.36
C GLN A 82 15.18 19.79 6.79
N ILE A 83 14.89 19.98 8.07
CA ILE A 83 13.57 19.76 8.64
C ILE A 83 12.70 21.00 8.41
N THR A 84 11.56 20.82 7.75
CA THR A 84 10.47 21.80 7.71
C THR A 84 9.35 21.35 8.64
N GLU A 85 8.50 22.28 9.11
CA GLU A 85 7.45 21.99 10.10
C GLU A 85 6.45 20.92 9.64
N SER A 86 6.27 20.72 8.33
CA SER A 86 5.33 19.75 7.75
C SER A 86 5.94 18.40 7.38
N LEU A 87 7.24 18.19 7.59
CA LEU A 87 7.90 16.95 7.18
C LEU A 87 7.69 15.84 8.23
N ALA A 88 7.10 14.73 7.81
CA ALA A 88 6.94 13.56 8.67
C ALA A 88 8.30 13.06 9.18
N THR A 89 8.39 12.71 10.46
CA THR A 89 9.61 12.21 11.12
C THR A 89 10.40 11.16 10.31
N PRO A 90 9.78 10.10 9.73
CA PRO A 90 10.52 9.09 8.94
C PRO A 90 11.15 9.62 7.64
N LEU A 91 10.86 10.86 7.27
CA LEU A 91 11.43 11.54 6.10
C LEU A 91 12.52 12.54 6.48
N THR A 92 12.79 12.73 7.78
CA THR A 92 13.83 13.66 8.29
C THR A 92 15.24 13.09 8.19
N THR A 93 15.36 11.79 7.93
CA THR A 93 16.62 11.10 7.66
C THR A 93 16.54 10.29 6.37
N LEU A 94 17.70 10.02 5.79
CA LEU A 94 17.85 9.13 4.64
C LEU A 94 19.16 8.36 4.74
N ARG A 95 19.18 7.17 4.16
CA ARG A 95 20.40 6.37 3.98
C ARG A 95 20.83 6.44 2.53
N VAL A 96 21.96 7.09 2.27
CA VAL A 96 22.54 7.20 0.92
C VAL A 96 23.53 6.08 0.66
N PHE A 97 23.52 5.55 -0.56
CA PHE A 97 24.41 4.48 -1.00
C PHE A 97 25.43 4.99 -2.03
N SER A 98 26.69 5.12 -1.60
CA SER A 98 27.81 5.52 -2.46
C SER A 98 28.76 4.37 -2.82
N SER A 99 28.73 3.27 -2.08
CA SER A 99 29.72 2.19 -2.20
C SER A 99 29.34 1.10 -3.20
N ARG A 100 28.05 0.87 -3.43
CA ARG A 100 27.54 -0.19 -4.31
C ARG A 100 26.51 0.37 -5.28
N LYS A 101 26.49 -0.19 -6.50
CA LYS A 101 25.51 0.17 -7.53
C LYS A 101 24.10 -0.37 -7.25
N LYS A 102 23.95 -1.43 -6.45
CA LYS A 102 22.66 -2.01 -6.06
C LYS A 102 22.68 -2.32 -4.57
N ASN A 103 21.61 -1.96 -3.87
CA ASN A 103 21.48 -2.06 -2.42
C ASN A 103 20.09 -2.59 -2.11
N CYS A 104 20.00 -3.68 -1.38
CA CYS A 104 18.76 -4.42 -1.16
C CYS A 104 18.47 -4.55 0.33
N TYR A 105 17.22 -4.28 0.70
CA TYR A 105 16.67 -4.57 2.01
C TYR A 105 15.98 -5.93 1.96
N PRO A 106 16.52 -6.97 2.60
CA PRO A 106 15.83 -8.24 2.77
C PRO A 106 14.73 -8.09 3.82
N ILE A 107 13.51 -8.51 3.49
CA ILE A 107 12.34 -8.40 4.37
C ILE A 107 11.85 -9.81 4.67
N LEU A 108 11.92 -10.21 5.94
CA LEU A 108 11.51 -11.54 6.41
C LEU A 108 10.08 -11.50 6.97
N LEU A 109 9.23 -12.37 6.43
CA LEU A 109 7.78 -12.39 6.66
C LEU A 109 7.27 -13.84 6.68
N PRO A 110 7.72 -14.69 7.62
CA PRO A 110 7.46 -16.14 7.60
C PRO A 110 5.98 -16.53 7.58
N ASP A 111 5.11 -15.69 8.16
CA ASP A 111 3.67 -15.97 8.29
C ASP A 111 2.78 -15.04 7.45
N ALA A 112 3.35 -14.10 6.69
CA ALA A 112 2.55 -13.23 5.83
C ALA A 112 2.31 -13.92 4.49
N ARG A 113 1.06 -13.94 4.02
CA ARG A 113 0.74 -14.37 2.65
C ARG A 113 0.61 -13.19 1.72
N ARG A 114 -0.04 -12.12 2.17
CA ARG A 114 -0.21 -10.89 1.40
C ARG A 114 0.25 -9.69 2.21
N ILE A 115 0.98 -8.80 1.55
CA ILE A 115 1.50 -7.56 2.15
C ILE A 115 1.23 -6.36 1.27
N LEU A 116 1.20 -5.20 1.90
CA LEU A 116 1.48 -3.91 1.32
C LEU A 116 2.89 -3.51 1.75
N ALA A 117 3.75 -3.16 0.80
CA ALA A 117 5.05 -2.57 1.07
C ALA A 117 5.15 -1.18 0.42
N ARG A 118 5.64 -0.20 1.16
CA ARG A 118 5.87 1.16 0.70
C ARG A 118 7.32 1.55 0.96
N VAL A 119 7.92 2.25 0.01
CA VAL A 119 9.22 2.89 0.19
C VAL A 119 9.11 4.36 -0.15
N SER A 120 9.68 5.21 0.72
CA SER A 120 9.64 6.66 0.57
C SER A 120 11.03 7.25 0.41
N PHE A 121 11.09 8.33 -0.36
CA PHE A 121 12.30 9.05 -0.73
C PHE A 121 12.08 10.55 -0.56
N HIS A 122 12.79 11.17 0.37
CA HIS A 122 12.88 12.61 0.51
C HIS A 122 14.35 13.04 0.44
N TYR A 123 14.74 13.79 -0.60
CA TYR A 123 16.14 14.21 -0.79
C TYR A 123 16.52 15.35 0.15
N GLY A 124 15.64 16.34 0.32
CA GLY A 124 15.80 17.44 1.29
C GLY A 124 17.14 18.20 1.21
N ASN A 125 17.79 18.16 0.05
CA ASN A 125 19.12 18.72 -0.19
C ASN A 125 20.18 18.34 0.86
N TYR A 126 20.15 17.10 1.36
CA TYR A 126 21.02 16.66 2.47
C TYR A 126 22.52 16.87 2.23
N ASP A 127 22.96 16.91 0.97
CA ASP A 127 24.36 17.09 0.56
C ASP A 127 24.71 18.51 0.08
N ASN A 128 23.76 19.45 0.16
CA ASN A 128 23.90 20.85 -0.26
C ASN A 128 24.26 21.06 -1.74
N LYS A 129 23.98 20.10 -2.62
CA LYS A 129 24.30 20.21 -4.06
C LYS A 129 23.18 20.79 -4.92
N ALA A 130 21.97 20.87 -4.39
CA ALA A 130 20.76 21.24 -5.13
C ALA A 130 20.56 20.39 -6.41
N ALA A 131 20.93 19.11 -6.34
CA ALA A 131 20.94 18.20 -7.47
C ALA A 131 20.24 16.87 -7.10
N PRO A 132 18.90 16.84 -7.08
CA PRO A 132 18.15 15.64 -6.72
C PRO A 132 18.46 14.46 -7.66
N PRO A 133 18.86 13.28 -7.14
CA PRO A 133 19.24 12.15 -7.97
C PRO A 133 18.03 11.40 -8.54
N THR A 134 18.26 10.69 -9.65
CA THR A 134 17.34 9.71 -10.24
C THR A 134 18.00 8.34 -10.27
N PHE A 135 17.25 7.30 -9.90
CA PHE A 135 17.76 5.93 -9.80
C PHE A 135 16.63 4.90 -10.01
N LYS A 136 16.96 3.61 -10.03
CA LYS A 136 15.97 2.53 -10.22
C LYS A 136 15.53 1.95 -8.88
N LEU A 137 14.24 1.64 -8.79
CA LEU A 137 13.64 0.86 -7.74
C LEU A 137 13.26 -0.53 -8.27
N GLN A 138 13.58 -1.55 -7.50
CA GLN A 138 13.31 -2.94 -7.82
C GLN A 138 12.61 -3.62 -6.65
N PHE A 139 11.74 -4.57 -6.99
CA PHE A 139 11.04 -5.43 -6.04
C PHE A 139 11.32 -6.89 -6.43
N ASP A 140 11.86 -7.69 -5.51
CA ASP A 140 12.29 -9.08 -5.76
C ASP A 140 13.10 -9.26 -7.05
N GLY A 141 14.08 -8.39 -7.25
CA GLY A 141 14.97 -8.40 -8.42
C GLY A 141 14.33 -7.93 -9.73
N ASN A 142 13.05 -7.57 -9.73
CA ASN A 142 12.32 -7.10 -10.91
C ASN A 142 12.21 -5.57 -10.91
N SER A 143 12.21 -4.96 -12.10
CA SER A 143 11.99 -3.51 -12.23
C SER A 143 10.60 -3.13 -11.72
N TRP A 144 10.56 -2.22 -10.75
CA TRP A 144 9.37 -1.62 -10.17
C TRP A 144 9.17 -0.21 -10.74
N ALA A 145 10.12 0.71 -10.51
CA ALA A 145 9.99 2.10 -10.95
C ALA A 145 11.33 2.79 -11.23
N THR A 146 11.26 3.98 -11.83
CA THR A 146 12.36 4.95 -11.83
C THR A 146 12.02 6.02 -10.81
N VAL A 147 12.85 6.15 -9.77
CA VAL A 147 12.67 7.14 -8.72
C VAL A 147 13.22 8.46 -9.23
N VAL A 148 12.35 9.44 -9.44
CA VAL A 148 12.72 10.83 -9.75
C VAL A 148 12.46 11.66 -8.51
N THR A 149 13.51 12.11 -7.85
CA THR A 149 13.41 12.88 -6.61
C THR A 149 13.35 14.39 -6.86
N ARG A 150 12.93 15.14 -5.85
CA ARG A 150 12.82 16.61 -5.88
C ARG A 150 13.50 17.22 -4.66
N MET A 151 13.71 18.53 -4.70
CA MET A 151 14.37 19.27 -3.62
C MET A 151 13.61 19.18 -2.29
N ASP A 152 12.30 19.38 -2.33
CA ASP A 152 11.43 19.65 -1.18
C ASP A 152 10.22 18.70 -1.08
N THR A 153 10.01 17.86 -2.09
CA THR A 153 8.85 16.97 -2.16
C THR A 153 9.29 15.53 -1.99
N ALA A 154 8.67 14.82 -1.04
CA ALA A 154 8.84 13.39 -0.89
C ALA A 154 8.07 12.63 -1.97
N VAL A 155 8.61 11.51 -2.41
CA VAL A 155 7.92 10.57 -3.32
C VAL A 155 7.90 9.19 -2.69
N TYR A 156 6.80 8.47 -2.84
CA TYR A 156 6.67 7.10 -2.36
C TYR A 156 6.20 6.18 -3.48
N PHE A 157 6.51 4.90 -3.32
CA PHE A 157 6.04 3.84 -4.20
C PHE A 157 5.46 2.73 -3.33
N GLU A 158 4.31 2.21 -3.72
CA GLU A 158 3.61 1.15 -2.98
C GLU A 158 3.35 -0.07 -3.88
N VAL A 159 3.48 -1.26 -3.28
CA VAL A 159 3.22 -2.53 -3.92
C VAL A 159 2.40 -3.43 -3.01
N VAL A 160 1.38 -4.07 -3.56
CA VAL A 160 0.71 -5.22 -2.93
C VAL A 160 1.25 -6.50 -3.55
N TYR A 161 1.64 -7.46 -2.70
CA TYR A 161 2.31 -8.66 -3.16
C TYR A 161 1.98 -9.90 -2.32
N ASP A 162 1.87 -11.03 -3.02
CA ASP A 162 1.81 -12.35 -2.43
C ASP A 162 3.22 -12.87 -2.10
N VAL A 163 3.54 -12.85 -0.82
CA VAL A 163 4.87 -13.21 -0.30
C VAL A 163 5.18 -14.67 -0.57
N ARG A 164 6.34 -14.91 -1.20
CA ARG A 164 6.83 -16.25 -1.51
C ARG A 164 7.90 -16.67 -0.54
N MET A 165 7.80 -17.91 -0.04
CA MET A 165 8.80 -18.49 0.87
C MET A 165 9.11 -17.63 2.11
N GLY A 166 8.12 -16.84 2.55
CA GLY A 166 8.22 -15.99 3.74
C GLY A 166 9.25 -14.87 3.66
N ARG A 167 9.61 -14.40 2.46
CA ARG A 167 10.55 -13.29 2.27
C ARG A 167 10.28 -12.50 0.99
N THR A 168 10.73 -11.25 0.99
CA THR A 168 10.79 -10.40 -0.19
C THR A 168 11.97 -9.43 -0.06
N SER A 169 12.21 -8.60 -1.07
CA SER A 169 13.33 -7.65 -1.12
C SER A 169 12.96 -6.39 -1.88
N ILE A 170 13.40 -5.25 -1.34
CA ILE A 170 13.29 -3.94 -1.98
C ILE A 170 14.70 -3.46 -2.26
N CYS A 171 15.02 -3.16 -3.52
CA CYS A 171 16.35 -2.70 -3.89
C CYS A 171 16.31 -1.35 -4.60
N VAL A 172 17.32 -0.53 -4.31
CA VAL A 172 17.63 0.69 -5.06
C VAL A 172 18.92 0.50 -5.84
N ALA A 173 18.93 0.96 -7.09
CA ALA A 173 20.07 0.77 -7.99
C ALA A 173 20.46 2.05 -8.75
N GLN A 174 21.74 2.39 -8.67
CA GLN A 174 22.35 3.49 -9.39
C GLN A 174 22.48 3.14 -10.87
N THR A 175 21.90 3.97 -11.72
CA THR A 175 22.02 3.83 -13.19
C THR A 175 22.86 4.90 -13.85
N ILE A 176 23.06 6.03 -13.17
CA ILE A 176 23.83 7.16 -13.68
C ILE A 176 24.94 7.47 -12.67
N PRO A 177 26.21 7.65 -13.09
CA PRO A 177 27.29 8.06 -12.20
C PRO A 177 26.89 9.30 -11.38
N GLU A 178 27.33 9.35 -10.12
CA GLU A 178 27.09 10.43 -9.16
C GLU A 178 25.61 10.66 -8.74
N GLN A 179 24.63 10.07 -9.41
CA GLN A 179 23.24 10.05 -8.94
C GLN A 179 23.05 8.92 -7.92
N LEU A 180 23.40 9.22 -6.67
CA LEU A 180 23.41 8.24 -5.58
C LEU A 180 21.97 7.85 -5.18
N PRO A 181 21.64 6.55 -5.17
CA PRO A 181 20.40 6.07 -4.59
C PRO A 181 20.39 6.30 -3.07
N PHE A 182 19.20 6.51 -2.54
CA PHE A 182 18.98 6.58 -1.10
C PHE A 182 17.60 6.03 -0.75
N VAL A 183 17.33 5.78 0.52
CA VAL A 183 16.02 5.40 1.07
C VAL A 183 15.77 6.24 2.33
N SER A 184 14.58 6.83 2.47
CA SER A 184 14.19 7.52 3.72
C SER A 184 13.47 6.56 4.66
N SER A 185 12.48 5.83 4.14
CA SER A 185 11.72 4.88 4.94
C SER A 185 11.18 3.69 4.15
N ILE A 186 10.95 2.57 4.85
CA ILE A 186 10.28 1.37 4.34
C ILE A 186 9.16 1.00 5.31
N GLU A 187 7.95 0.83 4.79
CA GLU A 187 6.76 0.47 5.55
C GLU A 187 6.24 -0.87 5.00
N VAL A 188 5.95 -1.84 5.86
CA VAL A 188 5.36 -3.12 5.48
C VAL A 188 4.20 -3.44 6.41
N ARG A 189 3.02 -3.62 5.80
CA ARG A 189 1.77 -3.98 6.46
C ARG A 189 1.32 -5.33 5.95
N ARG A 190 0.91 -6.22 6.86
CA ARG A 190 0.17 -7.43 6.48
C ARG A 190 -1.24 -7.03 6.05
N LEU A 191 -1.72 -7.65 4.98
CA LEU A 191 -3.10 -7.52 4.52
C LEU A 191 -3.87 -8.81 4.81
N GLU A 192 -5.19 -8.74 4.79
CA GLU A 192 -6.01 -9.94 4.74
C GLU A 192 -5.80 -10.68 3.41
N ASN A 193 -5.86 -12.02 3.46
CA ASN A 193 -5.53 -12.85 2.30
C ASN A 193 -6.50 -12.67 1.12
N SER A 194 -7.72 -12.18 1.38
CA SER A 194 -8.74 -11.92 0.38
C SER A 194 -8.57 -10.57 -0.32
N MET A 195 -7.88 -9.61 0.29
CA MET A 195 -7.70 -8.26 -0.26
C MET A 195 -6.82 -8.29 -1.50
N TYR A 196 -7.19 -7.62 -2.58
CA TYR A 196 -6.48 -7.55 -3.86
C TYR A 196 -6.24 -8.92 -4.48
N ASP A 197 -7.28 -9.76 -4.50
CA ASP A 197 -7.18 -11.09 -5.09
C ASP A 197 -6.85 -11.06 -6.59
N GLY A 198 -5.92 -11.91 -6.98
CA GLY A 198 -5.37 -11.95 -8.32
C GLY A 198 -4.31 -13.03 -8.46
N GLU A 199 -3.63 -13.04 -9.61
CA GLU A 199 -2.65 -14.08 -9.91
C GLU A 199 -1.49 -14.07 -8.89
N PRO A 200 -1.15 -15.20 -8.23
CA PRO A 200 -0.10 -15.26 -7.20
C PRO A 200 1.31 -14.88 -7.67
N THR A 201 1.51 -14.60 -8.96
CA THR A 201 2.76 -14.10 -9.54
C THR A 201 2.78 -12.59 -9.73
N TYR A 202 1.66 -11.91 -9.54
CA TYR A 202 1.54 -10.50 -9.81
C TYR A 202 1.95 -9.70 -8.57
N ALA A 203 2.78 -8.69 -8.80
CA ALA A 203 2.89 -7.55 -7.92
C ALA A 203 1.96 -6.46 -8.44
N PHE A 204 1.10 -5.93 -7.57
CA PHE A 204 0.23 -4.80 -7.87
C PHE A 204 0.93 -3.52 -7.45
N PHE A 205 1.48 -2.80 -8.41
CA PHE A 205 2.12 -1.53 -8.16
C PHE A 205 1.07 -0.42 -8.16
N LEU A 206 0.97 0.30 -7.05
CA LEU A 206 0.02 1.38 -6.91
C LEU A 206 0.34 2.50 -7.90
N LEU A 207 -0.66 2.88 -8.68
CA LEU A 207 -0.63 4.06 -9.52
C LEU A 207 -1.25 5.24 -8.76
N ARG A 208 -2.48 5.13 -8.29
CA ARG A 208 -3.15 6.15 -7.45
C ARG A 208 -4.13 5.53 -6.48
N ARG A 209 -4.34 6.22 -5.37
CA ARG A 209 -5.41 5.96 -4.40
C ARG A 209 -6.02 7.30 -4.02
N TRP A 210 -7.27 7.51 -4.41
CA TRP A 210 -7.97 8.77 -4.25
C TRP A 210 -9.17 8.63 -3.32
N SER A 211 -9.34 9.63 -2.47
CA SER A 211 -10.56 9.90 -1.72
C SER A 211 -11.24 11.13 -2.34
N PHE A 212 -12.42 10.93 -2.92
CA PHE A 212 -13.16 11.98 -3.58
C PHE A 212 -13.92 12.80 -2.55
N GLY A 213 -13.60 14.09 -2.50
CA GLY A 213 -14.25 15.03 -1.59
C GLY A 213 -13.73 15.06 -0.16
N ALA A 214 -12.74 14.23 0.17
CA ALA A 214 -11.99 14.43 1.41
C ALA A 214 -11.16 15.72 1.33
N THR A 215 -10.97 16.39 2.47
CA THR A 215 -10.09 17.57 2.58
C THR A 215 -8.65 17.20 2.88
N ASP A 216 -8.46 16.12 3.63
CA ASP A 216 -7.19 15.71 4.19
C ASP A 216 -6.83 14.29 3.75
N ILE A 217 -5.53 13.96 3.86
CA ILE A 217 -5.05 12.60 3.62
C ILE A 217 -5.64 11.67 4.69
N VAL A 218 -6.27 10.58 4.25
CA VAL A 218 -6.72 9.50 5.14
C VAL A 218 -5.67 8.40 5.14
N ARG A 219 -5.19 8.03 6.33
CA ARG A 219 -4.28 6.89 6.57
C ARG A 219 -4.51 6.35 7.98
N TYR A 220 -3.57 5.57 8.53
CA TYR A 220 -3.65 5.15 9.93
C TYR A 220 -3.78 6.38 10.88
N PRO A 221 -4.64 6.34 11.91
CA PRO A 221 -5.41 5.19 12.41
C PRO A 221 -6.78 4.97 11.73
N ASP A 222 -7.22 5.83 10.81
CA ASP A 222 -8.52 5.66 10.13
C ASP A 222 -8.52 4.48 9.14
N ASP A 223 -7.35 4.18 8.55
CA ASP A 223 -7.10 2.96 7.77
C ASP A 223 -6.19 1.98 8.54
N ASN A 224 -6.76 0.84 8.95
CA ASN A 224 -6.03 -0.22 9.68
C ASN A 224 -4.84 -0.79 8.87
N TYR A 225 -4.91 -0.73 7.55
CA TYR A 225 -3.84 -1.17 6.64
C TYR A 225 -2.87 -0.05 6.28
N ASP A 226 -3.08 1.15 6.84
CA ASP A 226 -2.24 2.33 6.68
C ASP A 226 -2.01 2.71 5.21
N ARG A 227 -2.98 2.45 4.34
CA ARG A 227 -2.95 2.95 2.97
C ARG A 227 -3.09 4.47 3.00
N ILE A 228 -2.38 5.15 2.11
CA ILE A 228 -2.46 6.61 1.95
C ILE A 228 -3.53 6.91 0.90
N TRP A 229 -4.66 7.48 1.32
CA TRP A 229 -5.71 7.99 0.45
C TRP A 229 -5.52 9.50 0.28
N VAL A 230 -5.28 9.93 -0.95
CA VAL A 230 -5.02 11.33 -1.26
C VAL A 230 -6.32 11.99 -1.74
N PRO A 231 -6.69 13.17 -1.22
CA PRO A 231 -7.78 13.97 -1.77
C PRO A 231 -7.67 14.11 -3.28
N ALA A 232 -8.73 13.72 -4.00
CA ALA A 232 -8.82 14.03 -5.41
C ALA A 232 -8.95 15.56 -5.58
N ALA A 233 -8.20 16.14 -6.52
CA ALA A 233 -8.38 17.53 -6.86
C ALA A 233 -9.78 17.75 -7.46
N ASP A 234 -10.48 18.77 -6.99
CA ASP A 234 -11.72 19.21 -7.60
C ASP A 234 -11.44 19.91 -8.94
N SER A 235 -12.45 19.94 -9.80
CA SER A 235 -12.39 20.62 -11.08
C SER A 235 -13.73 21.27 -11.39
N ALA A 236 -13.76 22.18 -12.37
CA ALA A 236 -15.01 22.78 -12.82
C ALA A 236 -16.03 21.71 -13.20
N GLY A 237 -17.27 21.87 -12.73
CA GLY A 237 -18.36 20.91 -12.95
C GLY A 237 -18.50 19.81 -11.89
N ILE A 238 -17.61 19.78 -10.89
CA ILE A 238 -17.69 18.90 -9.73
C ILE A 238 -18.33 19.62 -8.55
N THR A 239 -19.19 18.91 -7.83
CA THR A 239 -19.75 19.31 -6.54
C THR A 239 -19.31 18.30 -5.47
N LEU A 240 -18.89 18.82 -4.32
CA LEU A 240 -18.60 18.02 -3.13
C LEU A 240 -19.89 17.67 -2.40
N LEU A 241 -20.05 16.40 -2.03
CA LEU A 241 -21.07 15.94 -1.10
C LEU A 241 -20.42 15.39 0.17
N SER A 242 -21.07 15.64 1.30
CA SER A 242 -20.72 15.04 2.59
C SER A 242 -21.92 14.26 3.12
N SER A 243 -21.64 13.15 3.79
CA SER A 243 -22.68 12.30 4.36
C SER A 243 -23.38 12.99 5.54
N ASP A 244 -24.68 12.76 5.69
CA ASP A 244 -25.47 13.22 6.84
C ASP A 244 -25.28 12.36 8.10
N THR A 245 -24.44 11.32 8.01
CA THR A 245 -24.15 10.37 9.08
C THR A 245 -22.67 10.01 9.09
N THR A 246 -22.19 9.53 10.23
CA THR A 246 -20.85 8.93 10.38
C THR A 246 -20.91 7.40 10.45
N ILE A 247 -22.11 6.82 10.43
CA ILE A 247 -22.31 5.37 10.42
C ILE A 247 -22.02 4.85 9.03
N MET A 248 -21.05 3.96 8.95
CA MET A 248 -20.71 3.27 7.73
C MET A 248 -20.21 1.87 8.03
N ASP A 249 -20.84 0.90 7.36
CA ASP A 249 -20.45 -0.49 7.38
C ASP A 249 -19.60 -0.82 6.14
N THR A 250 -18.37 -1.26 6.37
CA THR A 250 -17.42 -1.65 5.33
C THR A 250 -17.13 -3.17 5.36
N SER A 251 -17.90 -3.93 6.15
CA SER A 251 -17.70 -5.37 6.31
C SER A 251 -18.04 -6.18 5.05
N ASN A 252 -18.87 -5.64 4.16
CA ASN A 252 -19.23 -6.27 2.89
C ASN A 252 -18.22 -6.00 1.76
N SER A 253 -17.25 -5.11 1.98
CA SER A 253 -16.18 -4.84 1.02
C SER A 253 -14.99 -5.75 1.28
N THR A 254 -14.45 -6.32 0.21
CA THR A 254 -13.28 -7.22 0.28
C THR A 254 -12.02 -6.44 0.65
N GLU A 255 -11.93 -5.18 0.20
CA GLU A 255 -10.76 -4.33 0.39
C GLU A 255 -10.83 -3.44 1.63
N HIS A 256 -11.92 -3.51 2.40
CA HIS A 256 -12.09 -2.80 3.66
C HIS A 256 -11.63 -1.32 3.58
N PRO A 257 -12.17 -0.49 2.66
CA PRO A 257 -11.82 0.93 2.61
C PRO A 257 -12.12 1.58 3.98
N PRO A 258 -11.31 2.55 4.41
CA PRO A 258 -11.54 3.22 5.68
C PRO A 258 -12.83 4.02 5.64
N LYS A 259 -13.56 4.10 6.76
CA LYS A 259 -14.83 4.83 6.80
C LYS A 259 -14.66 6.28 6.42
N ALA A 260 -13.56 6.92 6.82
CA ALA A 260 -13.32 8.32 6.51
C ALA A 260 -13.36 8.65 5.00
N VAL A 261 -13.02 7.71 4.09
CA VAL A 261 -13.04 7.99 2.65
C VAL A 261 -14.41 7.85 1.99
N LEU A 262 -15.40 7.27 2.65
CA LEU A 262 -16.75 7.13 2.10
C LEU A 262 -17.77 8.08 2.74
N LEU A 263 -17.31 8.96 3.62
CA LEU A 263 -18.12 10.05 4.20
C LEU A 263 -18.22 11.27 3.28
N ASN A 264 -17.46 11.27 2.18
CA ASN A 264 -17.53 12.29 1.15
C ASN A 264 -17.59 11.65 -0.23
N ALA A 265 -18.06 12.42 -1.20
CA ALA A 265 -18.08 12.01 -2.59
C ALA A 265 -18.00 13.22 -3.53
N PHE A 266 -17.59 12.95 -4.76
CA PHE A 266 -17.83 13.84 -5.89
C PHE A 266 -19.13 13.49 -6.59
N THR A 267 -19.83 14.53 -7.02
CA THR A 267 -20.97 14.47 -7.94
C THR A 267 -20.81 15.56 -9.01
N THR A 268 -21.65 15.56 -10.03
CA THR A 268 -21.69 16.65 -11.02
C THR A 268 -22.55 17.83 -10.55
N THR A 269 -22.15 19.04 -10.93
CA THR A 269 -22.95 20.27 -10.71
C THR A 269 -24.18 20.31 -11.60
N ASP A 270 -24.07 19.84 -12.85
CA ASP A 270 -25.21 19.60 -13.73
C ASP A 270 -25.71 18.17 -13.50
N PRO A 271 -26.96 17.98 -13.00
CA PRO A 271 -27.54 16.66 -12.75
C PRO A 271 -27.61 15.76 -13.99
N SER A 272 -27.58 16.35 -15.19
CA SER A 272 -27.63 15.62 -16.47
C SER A 272 -26.25 15.29 -17.02
N ALA A 273 -25.18 15.79 -16.40
CA ALA A 273 -23.81 15.55 -16.85
C ALA A 273 -23.28 14.22 -16.30
N ASP A 274 -22.43 13.58 -17.11
CA ASP A 274 -21.67 12.41 -16.69
C ASP A 274 -20.49 12.83 -15.82
N LEU A 275 -20.20 12.04 -14.78
CA LEU A 275 -18.96 12.20 -14.03
C LEU A 275 -17.86 11.46 -14.78
N SER A 276 -16.93 12.18 -15.41
CA SER A 276 -15.93 11.54 -16.29
C SER A 276 -14.51 12.07 -16.09
N TRP A 277 -13.53 11.19 -16.32
CA TRP A 277 -12.12 11.52 -16.26
C TRP A 277 -11.32 10.67 -17.23
N THR A 278 -10.13 11.16 -17.56
CA THR A 278 -9.13 10.42 -18.34
C THR A 278 -7.99 9.97 -17.45
N PHE A 279 -7.17 9.05 -17.94
CA PHE A 279 -5.96 8.62 -17.25
C PHE A 279 -4.73 9.43 -17.66
N ALA A 280 -4.94 10.64 -18.19
CA ALA A 280 -3.87 11.53 -18.63
C ALA A 280 -2.97 11.92 -17.46
N GLY A 281 -1.66 11.89 -17.67
CA GLY A 281 -0.66 12.17 -16.64
C GLY A 281 -0.47 11.06 -15.61
N LEU A 282 -1.34 10.04 -15.59
CA LEU A 282 -1.18 8.84 -14.77
C LEU A 282 -0.60 7.67 -15.57
N LEU A 283 -1.12 7.45 -16.77
CA LEU A 283 -0.76 6.32 -17.62
C LEU A 283 0.07 6.77 -18.83
N PRO A 284 0.86 5.86 -19.44
CA PRO A 284 1.53 6.11 -20.71
C PRO A 284 0.53 6.02 -21.89
N ALA A 285 0.97 6.46 -23.07
CA ALA A 285 0.21 6.29 -24.31
C ALA A 285 0.07 4.81 -24.73
N ALA A 286 1.01 3.96 -24.31
CA ALA A 286 0.92 2.52 -24.53
C ALA A 286 -0.14 1.90 -23.62
N THR A 287 -0.84 0.88 -24.12
CA THR A 287 -1.80 0.10 -23.34
C THR A 287 -1.07 -0.66 -22.24
N ILE A 288 -1.52 -0.50 -20.99
CA ILE A 288 -1.06 -1.28 -19.87
C ILE A 288 -2.24 -1.94 -19.15
N PRO A 289 -2.07 -3.14 -18.58
CA PRO A 289 -3.06 -3.74 -17.71
C PRO A 289 -3.15 -2.97 -16.40
N VAL A 290 -4.37 -2.59 -16.02
CA VAL A 290 -4.68 -1.96 -14.75
C VAL A 290 -5.75 -2.73 -13.98
N PHE A 291 -5.66 -2.64 -12.67
CA PHE A 291 -6.66 -3.11 -11.72
C PHE A 291 -7.24 -1.88 -11.03
N ILE A 292 -8.56 -1.75 -11.03
CA ILE A 292 -9.23 -0.56 -10.50
C ILE A 292 -10.30 -1.01 -9.52
N ASN A 293 -10.27 -0.47 -8.30
CA ASN A 293 -11.35 -0.61 -7.32
C ASN A 293 -12.05 0.73 -7.18
N LEU A 294 -13.37 0.74 -7.29
CA LEU A 294 -14.24 1.90 -7.17
C LEU A 294 -15.16 1.69 -5.97
N TYR A 295 -15.34 2.74 -5.18
CA TYR A 295 -16.13 2.69 -3.96
C TYR A 295 -17.25 3.73 -3.99
N PHE A 296 -18.46 3.27 -3.71
CA PHE A 296 -19.68 4.05 -3.77
C PHE A 296 -20.46 3.91 -2.47
N ALA A 297 -20.76 5.04 -1.83
CA ALA A 297 -21.68 5.12 -0.70
C ALA A 297 -22.66 6.27 -0.95
N GLU A 298 -23.93 6.07 -0.62
CA GLU A 298 -24.91 7.15 -0.68
C GLU A 298 -24.74 8.10 0.52
N MET A 299 -24.86 9.40 0.27
CA MET A 299 -24.54 10.42 1.27
C MET A 299 -25.67 10.63 2.26
N THR A 300 -26.92 10.42 1.84
CA THR A 300 -28.12 10.65 2.65
C THR A 300 -29.16 9.55 2.43
N ALA A 301 -30.10 9.40 3.37
CA ALA A 301 -31.24 8.51 3.16
C ALA A 301 -32.19 9.08 2.10
N LEU A 302 -32.26 8.43 0.94
CA LEU A 302 -33.11 8.89 -0.18
C LEU A 302 -34.61 8.66 0.09
N SER A 303 -35.43 9.60 -0.37
CA SER A 303 -36.88 9.42 -0.40
C SER A 303 -37.30 8.45 -1.51
N SER A 304 -38.53 7.94 -1.48
CA SER A 304 -39.00 7.00 -2.52
C SER A 304 -39.09 7.60 -3.93
N SER A 305 -39.04 8.93 -4.07
CA SER A 305 -39.01 9.63 -5.36
C SER A 305 -37.59 9.93 -5.86
N ASP A 306 -36.59 9.79 -4.99
CA ASP A 306 -35.21 10.07 -5.34
C ASP A 306 -34.51 8.76 -5.71
N VAL A 307 -34.00 8.70 -6.92
CA VAL A 307 -33.33 7.52 -7.47
C VAL A 307 -31.95 7.94 -7.92
N ARG A 308 -30.93 7.41 -7.25
CA ARG A 308 -29.56 7.44 -7.76
C ARG A 308 -29.22 6.09 -8.36
N SER A 309 -29.15 6.05 -9.68
CA SER A 309 -28.66 4.87 -10.40
C SER A 309 -27.84 5.30 -11.61
N PHE A 310 -26.71 4.63 -11.81
CA PHE A 310 -25.77 4.95 -12.89
C PHE A 310 -24.99 3.71 -13.31
N ARG A 311 -24.36 3.77 -14.47
CA ARG A 311 -23.45 2.73 -14.97
C ARG A 311 -22.04 3.27 -15.04
N ILE A 312 -21.06 2.40 -14.85
CA ILE A 312 -19.67 2.70 -15.15
C ILE A 312 -19.43 2.37 -16.61
N ASP A 313 -18.92 3.33 -17.37
CA ASP A 313 -18.53 3.18 -18.76
C ASP A 313 -17.01 3.38 -18.88
N MET A 314 -16.32 2.42 -19.48
CA MET A 314 -14.89 2.54 -19.78
C MET A 314 -14.63 2.19 -21.24
N ASP A 315 -14.31 3.21 -22.03
CA ASP A 315 -14.13 3.09 -23.48
C ASP A 315 -15.27 2.31 -24.15
N GLY A 316 -16.52 2.67 -23.82
CA GLY A 316 -17.74 2.07 -24.37
C GLY A 316 -18.13 0.70 -23.79
N ASN A 317 -17.37 0.18 -22.81
CA ASN A 317 -17.74 -1.03 -22.08
C ASN A 317 -18.44 -0.62 -20.79
N THR A 318 -19.73 -0.95 -20.71
CA THR A 318 -20.61 -0.45 -19.66
C THR A 318 -20.99 -1.57 -18.67
N SER A 319 -21.01 -1.24 -17.38
CA SER A 319 -21.46 -2.14 -16.32
C SER A 319 -22.99 -2.30 -16.25
N ASP A 320 -23.44 -3.24 -15.43
CA ASP A 320 -24.80 -3.21 -14.89
C ASP A 320 -25.04 -1.95 -14.04
N PRO A 321 -26.31 -1.54 -13.82
CA PRO A 321 -26.61 -0.38 -13.00
C PRO A 321 -26.09 -0.56 -11.57
N ILE A 322 -25.49 0.50 -11.05
CA ILE A 322 -25.05 0.64 -9.68
C ILE A 322 -26.06 1.53 -8.96
N VAL A 323 -26.42 1.11 -7.75
CA VAL A 323 -27.21 1.89 -6.80
C VAL A 323 -26.40 1.94 -5.51
N PRO A 324 -25.76 3.08 -5.18
CA PRO A 324 -24.98 3.20 -3.96
C PRO A 324 -25.85 2.99 -2.72
N PRO A 325 -25.41 2.17 -1.75
CA PRO A 325 -26.15 1.98 -0.52
C PRO A 325 -25.90 3.10 0.50
N TYR A 326 -26.89 3.42 1.33
CA TYR A 326 -26.73 4.34 2.46
C TYR A 326 -26.21 3.59 3.70
N GLN A 327 -25.26 4.18 4.44
CA GLN A 327 -24.56 3.57 5.59
C GLN A 327 -23.80 2.26 5.29
N ASN A 328 -23.60 1.95 4.01
CA ASN A 328 -22.84 0.79 3.56
C ASN A 328 -21.97 1.20 2.37
N VAL A 329 -21.16 0.28 1.84
CA VAL A 329 -20.33 0.51 0.66
C VAL A 329 -20.67 -0.51 -0.42
N LEU A 330 -20.72 -0.03 -1.66
CA LEU A 330 -20.64 -0.87 -2.84
C LEU A 330 -19.24 -0.73 -3.44
N GLU A 331 -18.57 -1.86 -3.59
CA GLU A 331 -17.27 -1.98 -4.24
C GLU A 331 -17.47 -2.55 -5.65
N PHE A 332 -16.82 -1.94 -6.64
CA PHE A 332 -16.80 -2.42 -8.02
C PHE A 332 -15.35 -2.49 -8.52
N SER A 333 -14.96 -3.63 -9.08
CA SER A 333 -13.58 -3.84 -9.52
C SER A 333 -13.48 -4.17 -11.01
N PHE A 334 -12.52 -3.54 -11.68
CA PHE A 334 -12.03 -3.98 -12.99
C PHE A 334 -10.77 -4.82 -12.79
N ALA A 335 -10.87 -6.11 -13.09
CA ALA A 335 -9.71 -7.00 -13.12
C ALA A 335 -9.03 -6.91 -14.50
N ASP A 336 -7.71 -6.68 -14.50
CA ASP A 336 -6.83 -6.79 -15.67
C ASP A 336 -7.34 -6.10 -16.95
N ARG A 337 -7.63 -4.80 -16.84
CA ARG A 337 -8.17 -4.00 -17.95
C ARG A 337 -7.05 -3.29 -18.70
N GLY A 338 -6.98 -3.46 -20.02
CA GLY A 338 -6.03 -2.71 -20.85
C GLY A 338 -6.46 -1.25 -21.02
N VAL A 339 -5.68 -0.31 -20.49
CA VAL A 339 -6.00 1.13 -20.45
C VAL A 339 -4.81 1.95 -20.96
N THR A 340 -5.08 3.09 -21.61
CA THR A 340 -4.07 4.07 -22.05
C THR A 340 -4.29 5.42 -21.39
N ALA A 341 -3.35 6.36 -21.54
CA ALA A 341 -3.52 7.75 -21.11
C ALA A 341 -4.76 8.45 -21.69
N SER A 342 -5.23 8.03 -22.87
CA SER A 342 -6.40 8.61 -23.55
C SER A 342 -7.70 7.85 -23.30
N SER A 343 -7.65 6.72 -22.60
CA SER A 343 -8.86 6.02 -22.18
C SER A 343 -9.71 6.91 -21.27
N GLN A 344 -11.02 6.78 -21.40
CA GLN A 344 -12.00 7.54 -20.65
C GLN A 344 -12.82 6.61 -19.77
N MET A 345 -12.96 6.99 -18.49
CA MET A 345 -13.96 6.41 -17.59
C MET A 345 -15.05 7.45 -17.34
N ALA A 346 -16.30 7.02 -17.35
CA ALA A 346 -17.45 7.85 -17.01
C ALA A 346 -18.44 7.08 -16.14
N LEU A 347 -19.07 7.78 -15.19
CA LEU A 347 -20.29 7.34 -14.54
C LEU A 347 -21.45 8.03 -15.23
N ARG A 348 -22.40 7.25 -15.75
CA ARG A 348 -23.51 7.75 -16.55
C ARG A 348 -24.84 7.40 -15.90
N ALA A 349 -25.67 8.39 -15.63
CA ALA A 349 -26.98 8.19 -15.01
C ALA A 349 -27.86 7.25 -15.86
N THR A 350 -28.65 6.40 -15.21
CA THR A 350 -29.69 5.63 -15.92
C THR A 350 -30.87 6.52 -16.28
N ALA A 351 -31.72 6.05 -17.20
CA ALA A 351 -32.86 6.83 -17.70
C ALA A 351 -33.91 7.17 -16.63
N ASP A 352 -33.97 6.39 -15.55
CA ASP A 352 -34.87 6.54 -14.41
C ASP A 352 -34.24 7.28 -13.22
N ALA A 353 -32.96 7.63 -13.30
CA ALA A 353 -32.28 8.36 -12.24
C ALA A 353 -32.77 9.81 -12.16
N THR A 354 -33.03 10.26 -10.93
CA THR A 354 -33.38 11.66 -10.61
C THR A 354 -32.22 12.40 -9.95
N LEU A 355 -31.17 11.67 -9.56
CA LEU A 355 -29.95 12.20 -8.96
C LEU A 355 -28.72 11.85 -9.81
N PRO A 356 -27.71 12.74 -9.86
CA PRO A 356 -26.48 12.51 -10.62
C PRO A 356 -25.65 11.32 -10.09
N PRO A 357 -24.68 10.82 -10.85
CA PRO A 357 -23.73 9.82 -10.35
C PRO A 357 -22.86 10.35 -9.21
N ILE A 358 -22.39 9.47 -8.33
CA ILE A 358 -21.45 9.80 -7.24
C ILE A 358 -20.29 8.81 -7.21
N ILE A 359 -19.17 9.23 -6.62
CA ILE A 359 -18.04 8.35 -6.29
C ILE A 359 -17.37 8.83 -5.00
N SER A 360 -17.04 7.89 -4.12
CA SER A 360 -16.41 8.18 -2.83
C SER A 360 -14.90 7.95 -2.85
N ALA A 361 -14.44 6.85 -3.45
CA ALA A 361 -13.02 6.55 -3.50
C ALA A 361 -12.65 5.69 -4.72
N MET A 362 -11.37 5.69 -5.08
CA MET A 362 -10.83 4.84 -6.14
C MET A 362 -9.39 4.43 -5.86
N GLU A 363 -9.05 3.20 -6.22
CA GLU A 363 -7.69 2.70 -6.30
C GLU A 363 -7.37 2.24 -7.71
N ILE A 364 -6.16 2.53 -8.18
CA ILE A 364 -5.65 2.13 -9.49
C ILE A 364 -4.28 1.50 -9.29
N PHE A 365 -4.10 0.28 -9.77
CA PHE A 365 -2.85 -0.44 -9.79
C PHE A 365 -2.48 -0.85 -11.21
N THR A 366 -1.20 -1.11 -11.45
CA THR A 366 -0.76 -1.92 -12.59
C THR A 366 -0.15 -3.22 -12.09
N GLY A 367 -0.51 -4.33 -12.74
CA GLY A 367 -0.03 -5.64 -12.38
C GLY A 367 1.16 -6.06 -13.23
N LYS A 368 2.15 -6.69 -12.61
CA LYS A 368 3.27 -7.31 -13.33
C LYS A 368 3.64 -8.65 -12.72
N SER A 369 3.73 -9.68 -13.57
CA SER A 369 4.29 -10.96 -13.16
C SER A 369 5.78 -10.80 -12.80
N LEU A 370 6.15 -11.22 -11.61
CA LEU A 370 7.54 -11.22 -11.17
C LEU A 370 8.24 -12.49 -11.67
N SER A 371 9.36 -12.31 -12.37
CA SER A 371 10.29 -13.40 -12.63
C SER A 371 11.02 -13.77 -11.33
N ASN A 372 11.45 -15.03 -11.17
CA ASN A 372 12.32 -15.39 -10.05
C ASN A 372 13.61 -14.54 -10.15
N GLY A 373 13.77 -13.60 -9.21
CA GLY A 373 14.79 -12.57 -9.28
C GLY A 373 16.23 -13.08 -9.27
N THR A 374 17.11 -12.27 -9.84
CA THR A 374 18.57 -12.41 -9.85
C THR A 374 19.18 -12.14 -8.46
N ALA A 375 20.21 -12.89 -8.11
CA ALA A 375 20.83 -12.88 -6.78
C ALA A 375 21.61 -11.57 -6.51
N GLU A 376 21.91 -11.29 -5.24
CA GLU A 376 22.73 -10.12 -4.84
C GLU A 376 24.13 -10.12 -5.50
N SER A 377 24.61 -11.28 -5.92
CA SER A 377 25.90 -11.49 -6.61
C SER A 377 25.93 -11.03 -8.06
N ASP A 378 24.79 -10.70 -8.68
CA ASP A 378 24.72 -10.49 -10.14
C ASP A 378 25.27 -9.12 -10.59
N GLY A 379 25.93 -8.41 -9.67
CA GLY A 379 26.76 -7.23 -9.91
C GLY A 379 28.26 -7.43 -9.63
N GLU A 380 28.71 -8.64 -9.28
CA GLU A 380 30.14 -8.95 -9.21
C GLU A 380 30.66 -9.23 -10.61
N SER A 381 31.54 -8.36 -11.10
CA SER A 381 32.33 -8.62 -12.30
C SER A 381 33.06 -9.96 -12.11
N PRO A 382 33.09 -10.87 -13.11
CA PRO A 382 33.88 -12.09 -12.98
C PRO A 382 35.33 -11.65 -12.80
N LEU A 383 35.89 -11.88 -11.61
CA LEU A 383 37.33 -11.93 -11.45
C LEU A 383 37.80 -13.05 -12.38
N ALA A 384 38.52 -12.65 -13.42
CA ALA A 384 39.15 -13.56 -14.35
C ALA A 384 39.99 -14.57 -13.58
N SER A 385 39.49 -15.79 -13.45
CA SER A 385 40.28 -16.95 -13.07
C SER A 385 41.13 -17.34 -14.27
N ASN A 386 42.25 -16.65 -14.48
CA ASN A 386 43.34 -17.24 -15.26
C ASN A 386 44.14 -18.14 -14.32
N LEU A 387 43.66 -19.38 -14.20
CA LEU A 387 44.53 -20.52 -14.01
C LEU A 387 45.41 -20.62 -15.26
N ASN A 388 46.72 -20.52 -15.09
CA ASN A 388 47.66 -21.18 -15.99
C ASN A 388 48.74 -21.84 -15.13
N GLU A 389 48.59 -23.15 -14.95
CA GLU A 389 49.67 -24.05 -14.57
C GLU A 389 50.55 -24.33 -15.80
N SER A 390 51.87 -24.41 -15.57
CA SER A 390 52.91 -25.14 -16.35
C SER A 390 53.00 -24.90 -17.87
N VAL A 391 54.12 -24.43 -18.43
CA VAL A 391 55.49 -25.02 -18.46
C VAL A 391 56.55 -23.93 -18.53
#